data_AF-A0A1I0MET1-F1
#
_entry.id   AF-A0A1I0MET1-F1
#
_cell.length_a   1.000
_cell.length_b   1.000
_cell.length_c   1.000
_cell.angle_alpha   90.00
_cell.angle_beta   90.00
_cell.angle_gamma   90.00
#
_symmetry.space_group_name_H-M   'P 1'
#
loop_
_entity.id
_entity.type
_entity.pdbx_description
1 polymer ?
#
loop_
_entity_poly.entity_id
_entity_poly.type
_entity_poly.pdbx_seq_one_letter_code
_entity_poly.pdbx_strand_id
1 'polypeptide(L)'
;MWIMRRNLTIFVVMTMLAIPSMAEPFLLERTASEQVDDRVTVTVEGGAVMVCGAQGKVLEVISLTGRQVAQFRIDSPAQRVELNLSKGCYVLKVGKLVRKVSIR
;
A
#
# COMPACT_ATOMS: atom_id res chain seq x y z
N MET A 1 -10.39 7.65 70.99
CA MET A 1 -10.85 7.97 69.61
C MET A 1 -9.69 8.49 68.73
N TRP A 2 -8.56 7.78 68.70
CA TRP A 2 -7.35 8.17 67.91
C TRP A 2 -6.95 7.08 66.91
N ILE A 3 -7.37 5.84 67.15
CA ILE A 3 -7.11 4.66 66.30
C ILE A 3 -7.86 4.73 64.95
N MET A 4 -9.07 5.31 64.92
CA MET A 4 -9.91 5.38 63.71
C MET A 4 -9.40 6.42 62.70
N ARG A 5 -8.78 7.51 63.18
CA ARG A 5 -8.18 8.56 62.30
C ARG A 5 -6.90 8.07 61.62
N ARG A 6 -6.16 7.17 62.26
CA ARG A 6 -4.93 6.55 61.71
C ARG A 6 -5.22 5.49 60.65
N ASN A 7 -6.32 4.73 60.82
CA ASN A 7 -6.74 3.76 59.81
C ASN A 7 -7.37 4.45 58.58
N LEU A 8 -7.99 5.62 58.78
CA LEU A 8 -8.49 6.46 57.69
C LEU A 8 -7.34 7.00 56.82
N THR A 9 -6.24 7.45 57.43
CA THR A 9 -5.06 7.91 56.67
C THR A 9 -4.39 6.80 55.85
N ILE A 10 -4.40 5.56 56.33
CA ILE A 10 -3.86 4.41 55.58
C ILE A 10 -4.75 4.09 54.37
N PHE A 11 -6.07 4.17 54.52
CA PHE A 11 -7.02 3.90 53.45
C PHE A 11 -6.97 4.94 52.32
N VAL A 12 -6.72 6.21 52.64
CA VAL A 12 -6.61 7.31 51.66
C VAL A 12 -5.32 7.25 50.83
N VAL A 13 -4.22 6.73 51.38
CA VAL A 13 -2.96 6.56 50.64
C VAL A 13 -3.03 5.39 49.65
N MET A 14 -3.80 4.35 49.95
CA MET A 14 -3.92 3.17 49.09
C MET A 14 -4.74 3.42 47.81
N THR A 15 -5.67 4.39 47.81
CA THR A 15 -6.49 4.72 46.64
C THR A 15 -5.76 5.58 45.59
N MET A 16 -4.66 6.23 45.94
CA MET A 16 -3.84 7.03 45.00
C MET A 16 -2.94 6.18 44.08
N LEU A 17 -2.79 4.88 44.35
CA LEU A 17 -2.07 3.94 43.48
C LEU A 17 -2.95 3.29 42.39
N ALA A 18 -4.26 3.59 42.39
CA ALA A 18 -5.20 3.10 41.39
C ALA A 18 -5.54 4.20 40.36
N ILE A 19 -4.53 4.77 39.72
CA ILE A 19 -4.74 5.55 38.49
C ILE A 19 -4.73 4.54 37.34
N PRO A 20 -5.84 4.31 36.62
CA PRO A 20 -5.75 3.61 35.36
C PRO A 20 -4.94 4.51 34.42
N SER A 21 -3.73 4.08 34.08
CA SER A 21 -2.98 4.65 32.96
C SER A 21 -3.86 4.49 31.73
N MET A 22 -4.58 5.54 31.37
CA MET A 22 -5.15 5.68 30.04
C MET A 22 -3.93 5.77 29.13
N ALA A 23 -3.47 4.63 28.63
CA ALA A 23 -2.54 4.60 27.53
C ALA A 23 -3.28 5.26 26.36
N GLU A 24 -2.96 6.53 26.11
CA GLU A 24 -3.31 7.18 24.86
C GLU A 24 -2.81 6.24 23.75
N PRO A 25 -3.65 5.80 22.81
CA PRO A 25 -3.14 5.14 21.64
C PRO A 25 -2.25 6.17 20.95
N PHE A 26 -0.92 5.98 21.08
CA PHE A 26 0.06 6.65 20.25
C PHE A 26 -0.36 6.32 18.81
N LEU A 27 -1.10 7.25 18.21
CA LEU A 27 -1.43 7.21 16.81
C LEU A 27 -0.10 7.04 16.12
N LEU A 28 0.03 5.91 15.44
CA LEU A 28 1.15 5.53 14.62
C LEU A 28 1.63 6.77 13.85
N GLU A 29 2.62 7.48 14.39
CA GLU A 29 3.65 8.06 13.56
C GLU A 29 4.28 6.85 12.91
N ARG A 30 3.64 6.40 11.81
CA ARG A 30 4.34 5.83 10.69
C ARG A 30 5.46 6.82 10.45
N THR A 31 6.61 6.51 11.04
CA THR A 31 7.88 6.76 10.39
C THR A 31 7.66 6.23 8.99
N ALA A 32 7.28 7.14 8.09
CA ALA A 32 7.43 6.96 6.67
C ALA A 32 8.95 6.91 6.50
N SER A 33 9.51 5.76 6.88
CA SER A 33 10.69 5.24 6.24
C SER A 33 10.36 5.43 4.77
N GLU A 34 11.11 6.33 4.14
CA GLU A 34 11.10 6.52 2.71
C GLU A 34 11.60 5.20 2.14
N GLN A 35 10.70 4.22 2.12
CA GLN A 35 10.82 3.02 1.35
C GLN A 35 10.82 3.59 -0.05
N VAL A 36 12.01 3.72 -0.63
CA VAL A 36 12.20 3.83 -2.06
C VAL A 36 11.43 2.63 -2.61
N ASP A 37 10.18 2.90 -2.96
CA ASP A 37 9.24 1.83 -3.13
C ASP A 37 9.51 1.26 -4.51
N ASP A 38 10.16 0.10 -4.54
CA ASP A 38 10.25 -0.81 -5.68
C ASP A 38 8.86 -1.31 -6.14
N ARG A 39 7.77 -0.64 -5.74
CA ARG A 39 6.42 -0.84 -6.28
C ARG A 39 6.42 -0.55 -7.78
N VAL A 40 6.18 -1.62 -8.53
CA VAL A 40 5.75 -1.48 -9.91
C VAL A 40 4.35 -0.86 -9.90
N THR A 41 4.18 0.29 -10.56
CA THR A 41 2.88 0.95 -10.71
C THR A 41 2.51 1.02 -12.19
N VAL A 42 1.24 0.73 -12.49
CA VAL A 42 0.71 0.73 -13.86
C VAL A 42 -0.57 1.55 -13.91
N THR A 43 -0.54 2.60 -14.72
CA THR A 43 -1.67 3.52 -14.97
C THR A 43 -2.04 3.48 -16.45
N VAL A 44 -3.33 3.37 -16.76
CA VAL A 44 -3.83 3.28 -18.14
C VAL A 44 -4.54 4.57 -18.50
N GLU A 45 -4.16 5.18 -19.63
CA GLU A 45 -4.71 6.41 -20.15
C GLU A 45 -4.98 6.28 -21.65
N GLY A 46 -6.26 6.20 -22.06
CA GLY A 46 -6.65 6.35 -23.47
C GLY A 46 -5.98 5.38 -24.46
N GLY A 47 -5.60 4.19 -24.03
CA GLY A 47 -4.90 3.20 -24.87
C GLY A 47 -3.37 3.19 -24.74
N ALA A 48 -2.81 4.14 -23.97
CA ALA A 48 -1.44 4.11 -23.51
C ALA A 48 -1.36 3.66 -22.05
N VAL A 49 -0.20 3.14 -21.66
CA VAL A 49 0.08 2.72 -20.30
C VAL A 49 1.35 3.39 -19.82
N MET A 50 1.27 4.03 -18.66
CA MET A 50 2.43 4.51 -17.93
C MET A 50 2.84 3.44 -16.92
N VAL A 51 4.05 2.92 -17.08
CA VAL A 51 4.66 1.94 -16.19
C VAL A 51 5.79 2.62 -15.43
N CYS A 52 5.73 2.58 -14.09
CA CYS A 52 6.76 3.12 -13.20
C CYS A 52 7.34 2.02 -12.32
N GLY A 53 8.64 2.11 -11.99
CA GLY A 53 9.32 1.14 -11.10
C GLY A 53 9.55 -0.25 -11.72
N ALA A 54 9.54 -0.33 -13.06
CA ALA A 54 9.64 -1.58 -13.79
C ALA A 54 10.86 -1.68 -14.73
N GLN A 55 11.89 -0.86 -14.54
CA GLN A 55 13.09 -0.90 -15.37
C GLN A 55 13.70 -2.31 -15.40
N GLY A 56 14.08 -2.76 -16.60
CA GLY A 56 14.61 -4.10 -16.86
C GLY A 56 13.56 -5.21 -16.86
N LYS A 57 12.29 -4.92 -16.55
CA LYS A 57 11.18 -5.88 -16.63
C LYS A 57 10.48 -5.78 -17.98
N VAL A 58 9.63 -6.77 -18.24
CA VAL A 58 8.85 -6.84 -19.46
C VAL A 58 7.37 -6.68 -19.12
N LEU A 59 6.70 -5.80 -19.86
CA LEU A 59 5.26 -5.66 -19.89
C LEU A 59 4.68 -6.65 -20.91
N GLU A 60 3.89 -7.60 -20.43
CA GLU A 60 3.11 -8.53 -21.23
C GLU A 60 1.65 -8.05 -21.29
N VAL A 61 1.09 -8.05 -22.50
CA VAL A 61 -0.32 -7.74 -22.75
C VAL A 61 -1.00 -9.01 -23.20
N ILE A 62 -2.02 -9.45 -22.46
CA ILE A 62 -2.68 -10.74 -22.67
C ILE A 62 -4.18 -10.50 -22.88
N SER A 63 -4.79 -11.16 -23.87
CA SER A 63 -6.24 -11.09 -24.08
C SER A 63 -6.99 -11.83 -22.97
N LEU A 64 -8.31 -11.60 -22.84
CA LEU A 64 -9.14 -12.40 -21.92
C LEU A 64 -9.10 -13.91 -22.19
N THR A 65 -8.79 -14.32 -23.43
CA THR A 65 -8.65 -15.73 -23.81
C THR A 65 -7.28 -16.33 -23.45
N GLY A 66 -6.38 -15.55 -22.83
CA GLY A 66 -5.06 -16.00 -22.43
C GLY A 66 -3.97 -15.90 -23.52
N ARG A 67 -4.29 -15.35 -24.70
CA ARG A 67 -3.31 -15.16 -25.79
C ARG A 67 -2.47 -13.91 -25.53
N GLN A 68 -1.14 -14.01 -25.62
CA GLN A 68 -0.27 -12.84 -25.60
C GLN A 68 -0.46 -12.02 -26.89
N VAL A 69 -0.81 -10.74 -26.73
CA VAL A 69 -1.11 -9.81 -27.83
C VAL A 69 0.07 -8.89 -28.11
N ALA A 70 0.78 -8.45 -27.07
CA ALA A 70 1.94 -7.59 -27.20
C ALA A 70 2.93 -7.78 -26.04
N GLN A 71 4.17 -7.38 -26.26
CA GLN A 71 5.25 -7.46 -25.26
C GLN A 71 6.18 -6.25 -25.43
N PHE A 72 6.49 -5.58 -24.32
CA PHE A 72 7.34 -4.39 -24.32
C PHE A 72 8.38 -4.48 -23.21
N ARG A 73 9.66 -4.28 -23.55
CA ARG A 73 10.73 -4.14 -22.57
C ARG A 73 10.70 -2.72 -22.01
N ILE A 74 10.77 -2.61 -20.68
CA ILE A 74 10.80 -1.33 -19.99
C ILE A 74 12.24 -1.00 -19.67
N ASP A 75 12.82 -0.03 -20.38
CA ASP A 75 14.23 0.34 -20.23
C ASP A 75 14.42 1.61 -19.38
N SER A 76 13.33 2.37 -19.16
CA SER A 76 13.32 3.58 -18.32
C SER A 76 12.63 3.33 -16.96
N PRO A 77 13.00 4.08 -15.90
CA PRO A 77 12.36 3.96 -14.58
C PRO A 77 10.86 4.32 -14.61
N ALA A 78 10.47 5.23 -15.50
CA ALA A 78 9.09 5.50 -15.86
C ALA A 78 9.00 5.56 -17.40
N GLN A 79 8.12 4.75 -17.99
CA GLN A 79 7.98 4.64 -19.44
C GLN A 79 6.50 4.65 -19.83
N ARG A 80 6.16 5.47 -20.81
CA ARG A 80 4.85 5.45 -21.48
C ARG A 80 4.94 4.49 -22.67
N VAL A 81 4.01 3.55 -22.74
CA VAL A 81 3.92 2.55 -23.80
C VAL A 81 2.56 2.68 -24.47
N GLU A 82 2.55 2.88 -25.78
CA GLU A 82 1.31 2.86 -26.56
C GLU A 82 0.94 1.41 -26.91
N LEU A 83 -0.24 0.96 -26.47
CA LEU A 83 -0.62 -0.43 -26.67
C LEU A 83 -1.24 -0.69 -28.05
N ASN A 84 -1.78 0.35 -28.71
CA ASN A 84 -2.45 0.25 -30.03
C ASN A 84 -3.44 -0.92 -30.13
N LEU A 85 -4.22 -1.16 -29.06
CA LEU A 85 -5.18 -2.26 -28.96
C LEU A 85 -6.57 -1.81 -29.37
N SER A 86 -7.35 -2.74 -29.93
CA SER A 86 -8.79 -2.55 -30.11
C SER A 86 -9.51 -2.47 -28.76
N LYS A 87 -10.74 -1.94 -28.78
CA LYS A 87 -11.61 -1.90 -27.60
C LYS A 87 -11.82 -3.30 -27.06
N GLY A 88 -11.77 -3.46 -25.74
CA GLY A 88 -11.87 -4.77 -25.10
C GLY A 88 -11.24 -4.81 -23.72
N CYS A 89 -11.11 -6.02 -23.21
CA CYS A 89 -10.51 -6.30 -21.90
C CYS A 89 -9.20 -7.05 -22.08
N TYR A 90 -8.20 -6.65 -21.30
CA TYR A 90 -6.85 -7.20 -21.37
C TYR A 90 -6.29 -7.39 -19.96
N VAL A 91 -5.30 -8.25 -19.85
CA VAL A 91 -4.49 -8.44 -18.65
C VAL A 91 -3.11 -7.87 -18.95
N LEU A 92 -2.69 -6.89 -18.16
CA LEU A 92 -1.33 -6.36 -18.17
C LEU A 92 -0.54 -7.04 -17.07
N LYS A 93 0.62 -7.61 -17.42
CA LYS A 93 1.52 -8.26 -16.48
C LYS A 93 2.91 -7.65 -16.56
N VAL A 94 3.46 -7.25 -15.41
CA VAL A 94 4.82 -6.67 -15.29
C VAL A 94 5.45 -7.20 -14.00
N GLY A 95 6.43 -8.10 -14.12
CA GLY A 95 7.00 -8.77 -12.95
C GLY A 95 5.93 -9.52 -12.15
N LYS A 96 5.72 -9.11 -10.89
CA LYS A 96 4.68 -9.67 -10.00
C LYS A 96 3.31 -8.98 -10.12
N LEU A 97 3.25 -7.82 -10.76
CA LEU A 97 2.01 -7.07 -10.91
C LEU A 97 1.20 -7.65 -12.07
N VAL A 98 -0.07 -8.00 -11.80
CA VAL A 98 -1.04 -8.45 -12.80
C VAL A 98 -2.32 -7.64 -12.62
N ARG A 99 -2.78 -6.97 -13.68
CA ARG A 99 -3.95 -6.09 -13.63
C ARG A 99 -4.86 -6.27 -14.84
N LYS A 100 -6.15 -6.49 -14.60
CA LYS A 100 -7.18 -6.44 -15.64
C LYS A 100 -7.49 -4.98 -15.99
N VAL A 101 -7.53 -4.66 -17.28
CA VAL A 101 -7.83 -3.32 -17.79
C VAL A 101 -8.87 -3.42 -18.89
N SER A 102 -9.69 -2.37 -19.01
CA SER A 102 -10.67 -2.23 -20.09
C SER A 102 -10.29 -1.02 -20.92
N ILE A 103 -10.07 -1.25 -22.22
CA ILE A 103 -9.80 -0.22 -23.23
C ILE A 103 -11.15 0.12 -23.88
N ARG A 104 -11.55 1.40 -23.80
CA ARG A 104 -12.85 1.92 -24.25
C ARG A 104 -12.77 2.60 -25.61
#